data_AF-A0A2V9KSG8-F1
#
_entry.id   AF-A0A2V9KSG8-F1
#
_cell.length_a   1.000
_cell.length_b   1.000
_cell.length_c   1.000
_cell.angle_alpha   90.00
_cell.angle_beta   90.00
_cell.angle_gamma   90.00
#
_symmetry.space_group_name_H-M   'P 1'
#
loop_
_entity.id
_entity.type
_entity.pdbx_description
1 polymer ?
#
loop_
_entity_poly.entity_id
_entity_poly.type
_entity_poly.pdbx_seq_one_letter_code
_entity_poly.pdbx_strand_id
1 'polypeptide(L)'
;MCAGHGDFGYHQVIFAEGRTVVCDWDVYDVCDPARDVARFIVALKRLALKNLGSIRELDGAAEIFLKKYRDSGGPSLPEEQVRFFNAAYCLWEAQWEAKRRRPEWHERAEAMLDEGLRALGEQKTLRVPELATGSVSKPRGGTRA
;
A
#
# COMPACT_ATOMS: atom_id res chain seq x y z
N MET A 1 -7.43 12.34 -12.13
CA MET A 1 -8.21 11.14 -12.49
C MET A 1 -7.93 10.78 -13.95
N CYS A 2 -7.88 9.50 -14.28
CA CYS A 2 -7.70 8.96 -15.63
C CYS A 2 -8.52 7.67 -15.80
N ALA A 3 -8.54 7.11 -17.02
CA ALA A 3 -9.07 5.76 -17.23
C ALA A 3 -8.24 4.76 -16.42
N GLY A 4 -8.93 3.91 -15.67
CA GLY A 4 -8.34 2.86 -14.85
C GLY A 4 -8.91 1.50 -15.21
N HIS A 5 -8.08 0.47 -15.04
CA HIS A 5 -8.42 -0.92 -15.25
C HIS A 5 -9.24 -1.49 -14.08
N GLY A 6 -8.96 -1.08 -12.85
CA GLY A 6 -9.70 -1.52 -11.64
C GLY A 6 -9.14 -2.78 -10.97
N ASP A 7 -8.62 -3.73 -11.76
CA ASP A 7 -7.90 -4.93 -11.27
C ASP A 7 -6.54 -5.17 -11.97
N PHE A 8 -5.77 -4.11 -12.19
CA PHE A 8 -4.52 -4.21 -12.98
C PHE A 8 -3.42 -5.03 -12.28
N GLY A 9 -3.13 -6.23 -12.79
CA GLY A 9 -2.06 -7.10 -12.26
C GLY A 9 -1.30 -7.86 -13.35
N TYR A 10 -0.19 -8.50 -12.99
CA TYR A 10 0.68 -9.23 -13.92
C TYR A 10 -0.04 -10.33 -14.73
N HIS A 11 -1.12 -10.89 -14.19
CA HIS A 11 -1.91 -11.94 -14.82
C HIS A 11 -2.87 -11.41 -15.91
N GLN A 12 -3.02 -10.08 -16.01
CA GLN A 12 -3.81 -9.39 -17.03
C GLN A 12 -2.96 -8.86 -18.19
N VAL A 13 -1.65 -9.12 -18.17
CA VAL A 13 -0.69 -8.62 -19.16
C VAL A 13 -0.17 -9.77 -20.02
N ILE A 14 -0.31 -9.62 -21.33
CA ILE A 14 0.18 -10.58 -22.33
C ILE A 14 1.30 -9.91 -23.14
N PHE A 15 2.43 -10.59 -23.26
CA PHE A 15 3.52 -10.21 -24.16
C PHE A 15 3.41 -11.02 -25.46
N ALA A 16 3.29 -10.34 -26.59
CA ALA A 16 3.24 -10.97 -27.91
C ALA A 16 3.89 -10.08 -28.96
N GLU A 17 4.83 -10.63 -29.75
CA GLU A 17 5.41 -9.97 -30.93
C GLU A 17 5.95 -8.55 -30.65
N GLY A 18 6.63 -8.36 -29.53
CA GLY A 18 7.18 -7.05 -29.13
C GLY A 18 6.13 -6.05 -28.66
N ARG A 19 4.89 -6.50 -28.42
CA ARG A 19 3.78 -5.70 -27.89
C ARG A 19 3.39 -6.19 -26.51
N THR A 20 2.80 -5.27 -25.75
CA THR A 20 2.18 -5.53 -24.46
C THR A 20 0.68 -5.28 -24.61
N VAL A 21 -0.14 -6.27 -24.28
CA VAL A 21 -1.60 -6.17 -24.32
C VAL A 21 -2.15 -6.36 -22.91
N VAL A 22 -3.11 -5.52 -22.53
CA VAL A 22 -3.85 -5.62 -21.26
C VAL A 22 -5.26 -6.11 -21.54
N CYS A 23 -5.70 -7.14 -20.83
CA CYS A 23 -7.00 -7.79 -20.98
C CYS A 23 -7.82 -7.70 -19.68
N ASP A 24 -9.07 -8.18 -19.70
CA ASP A 24 -9.97 -8.23 -18.53
C ASP A 24 -10.44 -6.85 -18.03
N TRP A 25 -11.06 -6.10 -18.94
CA TRP A 25 -11.61 -4.78 -18.70
C TRP A 25 -13.04 -4.81 -18.14
N ASP A 26 -13.42 -5.77 -17.30
CA ASP A 26 -14.78 -5.88 -16.77
C ASP A 26 -15.06 -4.91 -15.59
N VAL A 27 -14.01 -4.48 -14.90
CA VAL A 27 -14.06 -3.54 -13.75
C VAL A 27 -13.44 -2.17 -14.04
N TYR A 28 -13.34 -1.79 -15.31
CA TYR A 28 -12.79 -0.50 -15.73
C TYR A 28 -13.64 0.69 -15.26
N ASP A 29 -12.98 1.80 -14.90
CA ASP A 29 -13.66 3.04 -14.52
C ASP A 29 -12.75 4.27 -14.71
N VAL A 30 -13.17 5.42 -14.17
CA VAL A 30 -12.31 6.60 -14.01
C VAL A 30 -11.85 6.68 -12.56
N CYS A 31 -10.53 6.69 -12.34
CA CYS A 31 -9.96 6.66 -10.99
C CYS A 31 -8.69 7.50 -10.84
N ASP A 32 -8.13 7.50 -9.62
CA ASP A 32 -6.78 7.96 -9.38
C ASP A 32 -5.77 6.99 -10.05
N PRO A 33 -4.80 7.47 -10.85
CA PRO A 33 -3.78 6.63 -11.50
C PRO A 33 -2.96 5.79 -10.50
N ALA A 34 -2.79 6.28 -9.26
CA ALA A 34 -2.06 5.54 -8.23
C ALA A 34 -2.76 4.23 -7.84
N ARG A 35 -4.07 4.11 -8.10
CA ARG A 35 -4.86 2.91 -7.80
C ARG A 35 -4.35 1.70 -8.59
N ASP A 36 -4.28 1.79 -9.91
CA ASP A 36 -3.83 0.67 -10.75
C ASP A 36 -2.34 0.37 -10.55
N VAL A 37 -1.53 1.42 -10.36
CA VAL A 37 -0.10 1.27 -10.08
C VAL A 37 0.14 0.49 -8.79
N ALA A 38 -0.56 0.86 -7.71
CA ALA A 38 -0.48 0.15 -6.45
C ALA A 38 -1.03 -1.27 -6.55
N ARG A 39 -2.15 -1.47 -7.27
CA ARG A 39 -2.72 -2.80 -7.50
C ARG A 39 -1.71 -3.74 -8.16
N PHE A 40 -0.98 -3.27 -9.16
CA PHE A 40 0.05 -4.05 -9.85
C PHE A 40 1.22 -4.38 -8.93
N ILE A 41 1.72 -3.41 -8.17
CA ILE A 41 2.80 -3.62 -7.18
C ILE A 41 2.39 -4.67 -6.15
N VAL A 42 1.18 -4.56 -5.58
CA VAL A 42 0.67 -5.53 -4.61
C VAL A 42 0.45 -6.91 -5.25
N ALA A 43 0.04 -6.99 -6.52
CA ALA A 43 -0.06 -8.26 -7.24
C ALA A 43 1.30 -8.97 -7.36
N LEU A 44 2.40 -8.21 -7.58
CA LEU A 44 3.75 -8.77 -7.58
C LEU A 44 4.17 -9.26 -6.18
N LYS A 45 3.88 -8.48 -5.14
CA LYS A 45 4.17 -8.87 -3.74
C LYS A 45 3.45 -10.16 -3.35
N ARG A 46 2.17 -10.28 -3.72
CA ARG A 46 1.40 -11.51 -3.54
C ARG A 46 1.97 -12.68 -4.35
N LEU A 47 2.40 -12.46 -5.60
CA LEU A 47 3.04 -13.48 -6.43
C LEU A 47 4.34 -13.98 -5.80
N ALA A 48 5.16 -13.05 -5.30
CA ALA A 48 6.42 -13.34 -4.63
C ALA A 48 6.19 -14.15 -3.35
N LEU A 49 5.29 -13.71 -2.49
CA LEU A 49 4.94 -14.41 -1.26
C LEU A 49 4.43 -15.84 -1.54
N LYS A 50 3.58 -15.99 -2.56
CA LYS A 50 2.97 -17.29 -2.89
C LYS A 50 3.96 -18.29 -3.50
N ASN A 51 4.93 -17.85 -4.31
CA ASN A 51 5.72 -18.76 -5.13
C ASN A 51 7.23 -18.71 -4.86
N LEU A 52 7.72 -17.65 -4.21
CA LEU A 52 9.15 -17.41 -3.97
C LEU A 52 9.49 -17.37 -2.47
N GLY A 53 8.49 -17.51 -1.60
CA GLY A 53 8.67 -17.65 -0.15
C GLY A 53 8.89 -16.33 0.61
N SER A 54 8.95 -15.19 -0.09
CA SER A 54 9.10 -13.87 0.52
C SER A 54 8.32 -12.82 -0.28
N ILE A 55 7.62 -11.94 0.44
CA ILE A 55 6.81 -10.86 -0.14
C ILE A 55 7.64 -9.84 -0.92
N ARG A 56 8.96 -9.81 -0.68
CA ARG A 56 9.91 -8.83 -1.24
C ARG A 56 10.73 -9.34 -2.41
N GLU A 57 10.62 -10.62 -2.78
CA GLU A 57 11.44 -11.20 -3.87
C GLU A 57 11.27 -10.51 -5.22
N LEU A 58 10.15 -9.80 -5.43
CA LEU A 58 9.86 -9.06 -6.66
C LEU A 58 9.89 -7.54 -6.48
N ASP A 59 10.45 -7.01 -5.38
CA ASP A 59 10.55 -5.57 -5.14
C ASP A 59 11.31 -4.86 -6.26
N GLY A 60 12.41 -5.44 -6.76
CA GLY A 60 13.15 -4.87 -7.90
C GLY A 60 12.32 -4.79 -9.19
N ALA A 61 11.41 -5.74 -9.42
CA ALA A 61 10.49 -5.69 -10.56
C ALA A 61 9.42 -4.59 -10.38
N ALA A 62 8.89 -4.44 -9.15
CA ALA A 62 7.96 -3.38 -8.81
C ALA A 62 8.60 -1.98 -8.95
N GLU A 63 9.86 -1.83 -8.54
CA GLU A 63 10.64 -0.60 -8.72
C GLU A 63 10.85 -0.25 -10.19
N ILE A 64 11.21 -1.24 -11.02
CA ILE A 64 11.37 -1.04 -12.47
C ILE A 64 10.03 -0.64 -13.10
N PHE A 65 8.93 -1.32 -12.75
CA PHE A 65 7.59 -0.98 -13.22
C PHE A 65 7.22 0.47 -12.87
N LEU A 66 7.34 0.85 -11.60
CA LEU A 66 7.00 2.19 -11.13
C LEU A 66 7.87 3.26 -11.80
N LYS A 67 9.17 2.99 -11.94
CA LYS A 67 10.09 3.88 -12.66
C LYS A 67 9.66 4.06 -14.12
N LYS A 68 9.37 2.96 -14.83
CA LYS A 68 8.95 3.02 -16.24
C LYS A 68 7.61 3.70 -16.43
N TYR A 69 6.67 3.53 -15.50
CA TYR A 69 5.40 4.26 -15.51
C TYR A 69 5.61 5.77 -15.34
N ARG A 70 6.48 6.18 -14.40
CA ARG A 70 6.83 7.60 -14.20
C ARG A 70 7.52 8.19 -15.43
N ASP A 71 8.44 7.44 -16.02
CA ASP A 71 9.22 7.85 -17.21
C ASP A 71 8.35 7.91 -18.49
N SER A 72 7.19 7.26 -18.54
CA SER A 72 6.33 7.22 -19.74
C SER A 72 5.51 8.50 -19.97
N GLY A 73 5.65 9.51 -19.11
CA GLY A 73 4.92 10.78 -19.23
C GLY A 73 3.45 10.69 -18.84
N GLY A 74 3.07 9.67 -18.06
CA GLY A 74 1.71 9.50 -17.54
C GLY A 74 1.32 10.58 -16.51
N PRO A 75 0.09 10.49 -15.98
CA PRO A 75 -0.36 11.37 -14.90
C PRO A 75 0.60 11.34 -13.69
N SER A 76 0.68 12.47 -12.99
CA SER A 76 1.45 12.55 -11.74
C SER A 76 1.00 11.48 -10.75
N LEU A 77 1.97 10.85 -10.10
CA LEU A 77 1.78 9.85 -9.05
C LEU A 77 2.39 10.37 -7.75
N PRO A 78 1.66 11.17 -6.96
CA PRO A 78 2.21 11.61 -5.69
C PRO A 78 2.37 10.39 -4.77
N GLU A 79 3.51 10.37 -4.08
CA GLU A 79 3.99 9.21 -3.32
C GLU A 79 2.99 8.79 -2.22
N GLU A 80 2.29 9.76 -1.63
CA GLU A 80 1.27 9.52 -0.59
C GLU A 80 0.09 8.70 -1.13
N GLN A 81 -0.41 8.99 -2.34
CA GLN A 81 -1.49 8.22 -2.95
C GLN A 81 -1.03 6.80 -3.29
N VAL A 82 0.19 6.65 -3.79
CA VAL A 82 0.76 5.32 -4.07
C VAL A 82 0.87 4.50 -2.78
N ARG A 83 1.34 5.10 -1.68
CA ARG A 83 1.40 4.44 -0.35
C ARG A 83 0.02 4.07 0.17
N PHE A 84 -0.93 5.00 0.08
CA PHE A 84 -2.31 4.78 0.51
C PHE A 84 -2.94 3.59 -0.23
N PHE A 85 -2.88 3.57 -1.57
CA PHE A 85 -3.46 2.47 -2.33
C PHE A 85 -2.69 1.15 -2.15
N ASN A 86 -1.36 1.18 -1.96
CA ASN A 86 -0.61 -0.03 -1.62
C ASN A 86 -1.13 -0.64 -0.32
N ALA A 87 -1.33 0.17 0.71
CA ALA A 87 -1.87 -0.28 1.98
C ALA A 87 -3.31 -0.82 1.84
N ALA A 88 -4.15 -0.12 1.09
CA ALA A 88 -5.53 -0.56 0.82
C ALA A 88 -5.58 -1.91 0.10
N TYR A 89 -4.77 -2.12 -0.94
CA TYR A 89 -4.72 -3.39 -1.65
C TYR A 89 -4.06 -4.50 -0.84
N CYS A 90 -3.08 -4.19 0.01
CA CYS A 90 -2.53 -5.16 0.95
C CYS A 90 -3.60 -5.67 1.92
N LEU A 91 -4.42 -4.77 2.48
CA LEU A 91 -5.56 -5.13 3.31
C LEU A 91 -6.57 -6.00 2.55
N TRP A 92 -6.88 -5.64 1.31
CA TRP A 92 -7.80 -6.40 0.46
C TRP A 92 -7.28 -7.82 0.17
N GLU A 93 -6.00 -7.99 -0.14
CA GLU A 93 -5.39 -9.32 -0.34
C GLU A 93 -5.37 -10.13 0.96
N ALA A 94 -5.07 -9.52 2.10
CA ALA A 94 -5.14 -10.18 3.41
C ALA A 94 -6.55 -10.70 3.71
N GLN A 95 -7.57 -9.87 3.45
CA GLN A 95 -8.98 -10.27 3.56
C GLN A 95 -9.29 -11.44 2.62
N TRP A 96 -8.77 -11.42 1.40
CA TRP A 96 -8.96 -12.49 0.41
C TRP A 96 -8.32 -13.82 0.82
N GLU A 97 -7.10 -13.81 1.35
CA GLU A 97 -6.43 -15.01 1.87
C GLU A 97 -7.24 -15.58 3.04
N ALA A 98 -7.68 -14.72 3.98
CA ALA A 98 -8.53 -15.12 5.10
C ALA A 98 -9.87 -15.71 4.67
N LYS A 99 -10.48 -15.17 3.61
CA LYS A 99 -11.73 -15.69 3.04
C LYS A 99 -11.54 -17.05 2.37
N ARG A 100 -10.42 -17.25 1.65
CA ARG A 100 -10.16 -18.47 0.87
C ARG A 100 -9.63 -19.63 1.71
N ARG A 101 -9.03 -19.35 2.88
CA ARG A 101 -8.53 -20.35 3.84
C ARG A 101 -7.67 -21.45 3.21
N ARG A 102 -6.78 -21.05 2.28
CA ARG A 102 -5.79 -21.98 1.71
C ARG A 102 -4.76 -22.36 2.78
N PRO A 103 -3.93 -23.40 2.58
CA PRO A 103 -2.78 -23.63 3.45
C PRO A 103 -1.95 -22.34 3.58
N GLU A 104 -1.47 -22.08 4.81
CA GLU A 104 -0.69 -20.88 5.19
C GLU A 104 -1.46 -19.54 5.05
N TRP A 105 -2.80 -19.56 5.02
CA TRP A 105 -3.56 -18.32 4.85
C TRP A 105 -3.32 -17.30 5.97
N HIS A 106 -3.05 -17.78 7.20
CA HIS A 106 -2.79 -16.90 8.35
C HIS A 106 -1.51 -16.12 8.13
N GLU A 107 -0.42 -16.83 7.86
CA GLU A 107 0.92 -16.29 7.62
C GLU A 107 0.91 -15.35 6.41
N ARG A 108 0.15 -15.71 5.35
CA ARG A 108 0.02 -14.86 4.17
C ARG A 108 -0.79 -13.60 4.43
N ALA A 109 -1.89 -13.70 5.16
CA ALA A 109 -2.70 -12.54 5.52
C ALA A 109 -1.91 -11.58 6.42
N GLU A 110 -1.18 -12.11 7.40
CA GLU A 110 -0.31 -11.33 8.30
C GLU A 110 0.80 -10.62 7.51
N ALA A 111 1.50 -11.33 6.63
CA ALA A 111 2.54 -10.73 5.80
C ALA A 111 2.01 -9.59 4.90
N MET A 112 0.81 -9.75 4.33
CA MET A 112 0.17 -8.67 3.57
C MET A 112 -0.20 -7.48 4.46
N LEU A 113 -0.75 -7.70 5.66
CA LEU A 113 -1.07 -6.62 6.60
C LEU A 113 0.18 -5.85 7.04
N ASP A 114 1.26 -6.55 7.40
CA ASP A 114 2.52 -5.95 7.78
C ASP A 114 3.11 -5.08 6.66
N GLU A 115 3.00 -5.54 5.41
CA GLU A 115 3.44 -4.77 4.25
C GLU A 115 2.57 -3.53 4.03
N GLY A 116 1.26 -3.65 4.21
CA GLY A 116 0.35 -2.50 4.14
C GLY A 116 0.64 -1.46 5.22
N LEU A 117 0.89 -1.90 6.46
CA LEU A 117 1.29 -1.02 7.57
C LEU A 117 2.63 -0.34 7.29
N ARG A 118 3.59 -1.08 6.73
CA ARG A 118 4.89 -0.52 6.33
C ARG A 118 4.76 0.56 5.26
N ALA A 119 3.89 0.36 4.27
CA ALA A 119 3.62 1.37 3.24
C ALA A 119 3.09 2.69 3.85
N LEU A 120 2.32 2.62 4.93
CA LEU A 120 1.83 3.79 5.68
C LEU A 120 2.89 4.35 6.65
N GLY A 121 3.74 3.50 7.21
CA GLY A 121 4.53 3.73 8.43
C GLY A 121 5.87 4.46 8.27
N GLU A 122 6.17 5.03 7.11
CA GLU A 122 7.36 5.90 6.93
C GLU A 122 7.10 7.39 7.27
N GLN A 123 5.97 7.71 7.90
CA GLN A 123 5.85 9.00 8.59
C GLN A 123 6.50 8.89 9.97
N LYS A 124 7.73 9.41 10.03
CA LYS A 124 8.47 9.82 11.22
C LYS A 124 7.54 9.99 12.41
N THR A 125 7.75 9.17 13.44
CA THR A 125 7.18 9.24 14.79
C THR A 125 6.52 10.59 15.05
N LEU A 126 5.18 10.62 15.09
CA LEU A 126 4.45 11.75 15.66
C LEU A 126 5.05 11.98 17.05
N ARG A 127 5.89 13.02 17.18
CA ARG A 127 6.31 13.51 18.50
C ARG A 127 5.03 14.01 19.15
N VAL A 128 4.50 13.22 20.08
CA VAL A 128 3.49 13.70 21.02
C VAL A 128 4.15 14.86 21.77
N PRO A 129 3.61 16.09 21.72
CA PRO A 129 4.10 17.18 22.55
C PRO A 129 3.88 16.77 24.01
N GLU A 130 4.95 16.75 24.79
CA GLU A 130 4.89 16.56 26.23
C GLU A 130 4.06 17.71 26.82
N LEU A 131 2.87 17.39 27.34
CA LEU A 131 2.03 18.36 28.01
C LEU A 131 2.77 18.85 29.25
N ALA A 132 3.19 20.12 29.21
CA ALA A 132 3.76 20.80 30.35
C ALA A 132 2.80 20.69 31.54
N THR A 133 3.18 19.90 32.55
CA THR A 133 2.48 19.83 33.82
C THR A 133 2.70 21.14 34.56
N GLY A 134 1.76 22.07 34.39
CA GLY A 134 1.68 23.29 35.18
C GLY A 134 1.53 22.92 36.66
N SER A 135 2.55 23.20 37.45
CA SER A 135 2.51 23.12 38.90
C SER A 135 1.50 24.14 39.45
N VAL A 136 0.44 23.66 40.09
CA VAL A 136 -0.51 24.50 40.83
C VAL A 136 0.11 24.90 42.17
N SER A 137 0.41 26.19 42.32
CA SER A 137 0.84 26.80 43.58
C SER A 137 -0.34 26.86 44.56
N LYS A 138 -0.19 26.26 45.74
CA LYS A 138 -1.19 26.30 46.82
C LYS A 138 -1.14 27.67 47.54
N PRO A 139 -2.28 28.32 47.85
CA PRO A 139 -2.28 29.60 48.56
C PRO A 139 -1.93 29.41 50.04
N ARG A 140 -1.08 30.31 50.57
CA ARG A 140 -0.76 30.40 52.01
C ARG A 140 -1.97 30.98 52.74
N GLY A 141 -2.53 30.21 53.67
CA GLY A 141 -3.55 30.68 54.60
C GLY A 141 -3.00 31.75 55.53
N GLY A 142 -3.72 32.87 55.62
CA GLY A 142 -3.44 33.95 56.57
C GLY A 142 -3.90 33.58 57.98
N THR A 143 -3.04 33.87 58.96
CA THR A 143 -3.36 33.81 60.38
C THR A 143 -3.89 35.18 60.81
N ARG A 144 -5.10 35.22 61.38
CA ARG A 144 -5.63 36.39 62.10
C ARG A 144 -4.93 36.51 63.45
N ALA A 145 -4.56 37.74 63.80
CA ALA A 145 -4.50 38.24 65.18
C ALA A 145 -5.61 39.28 65.33
#